data_AF-A0A7C1EZN4-F1
#
_entry.id   AF-A0A7C1EZN4-F1
#
_cell.length_a   1.000
_cell.length_b   1.000
_cell.length_c   1.000
_cell.angle_alpha   90.00
_cell.angle_beta   90.00
_cell.angle_gamma   90.00
#
_symmetry.space_group_name_H-M   'P 1'
#
loop_
_entity.id
_entity.type
_entity.pdbx_description
1 polymer ?
#
loop_
_entity_poly.entity_id
_entity_poly.type
_entity_poly.pdbx_seq_one_letter_code
_entity_poly.pdbx_strand_id
1 'polypeptide(L)'
;MFLQKWIIRLLPLEVFFVGGMILGWMVMQTTGLPVVKLALPSEAVAAEAPATPSTIASALSPIFTPEVQRWSQQIIEWAAPFQLDPNLAATVMQIESCGWAGAVSRSGAQGLFQVMPFHFEAGEAMQDPHTNAQRGLAYLALGLSKAKGDVGLALAGYNGGHGQITRAFSAWPQETQRYWYWATGIYADAVSGQTSSPRLEEWLRAGGASLCAQAARQ
;
A
#
# COMPACT_ATOMS: atom_id res chain seq x y z
N MET A 1 9.71 9.21 28.62
CA MET A 1 8.26 9.51 28.58
C MET A 1 8.00 10.50 27.45
N PHE A 2 7.76 10.06 26.20
CA PHE A 2 7.09 10.82 25.12
C PHE A 2 6.79 9.89 23.93
N LEU A 3 5.71 9.11 24.06
CA LEU A 3 4.94 8.59 22.92
C LEU A 3 3.82 9.60 22.62
N GLN A 4 3.84 10.26 21.46
CA GLN A 4 2.64 10.88 20.88
C GLN A 4 2.84 11.08 19.35
N LYS A 5 2.18 10.29 18.49
CA LYS A 5 0.79 10.34 17.96
C LYS A 5 0.66 11.23 16.71
N TRP A 6 0.61 10.60 15.54
CA TRP A 6 -0.22 11.08 14.42
C TRP A 6 -1.67 10.70 14.75
N ILE A 7 -2.38 11.55 15.50
CA ILE A 7 -3.83 11.48 15.70
C ILE A 7 -4.43 12.76 15.14
N ILE A 8 -5.20 12.61 14.07
CA ILE A 8 -6.18 13.60 13.64
C ILE A 8 -7.49 13.25 14.37
N ARG A 9 -8.11 14.27 14.96
CA ARG A 9 -9.34 14.18 15.75
C ARG A 9 -10.52 13.74 14.86
N LEU A 10 -11.32 12.79 15.33
CA LEU A 10 -12.66 12.49 14.78
C LEU A 10 -13.73 13.06 15.73
N LEU A 11 -14.75 13.71 15.16
CA LEU A 11 -16.00 14.09 15.82
C LEU A 11 -16.94 12.87 15.90
N PRO A 12 -17.80 12.74 16.94
CA PRO A 12 -18.74 11.62 17.05
C PRO A 12 -20.01 11.88 16.21
N LEU A 13 -20.41 10.88 15.42
CA LEU A 13 -21.79 10.72 14.94
C LEU A 13 -22.48 9.73 15.89
N GLU A 14 -23.55 10.19 16.53
CA GLU A 14 -24.39 9.35 17.39
C GLU A 14 -25.19 8.35 16.57
N VAL A 15 -25.24 7.10 17.06
CA VAL A 15 -26.09 6.02 16.57
C VAL A 15 -27.25 5.87 17.55
N PHE A 16 -28.48 6.09 17.09
CA PHE A 16 -29.68 5.63 17.79
C PHE A 16 -30.08 4.25 17.27
N PHE A 17 -30.11 3.26 18.18
CA PHE A 17 -30.68 1.93 18.02
C PHE A 17 -32.02 1.88 18.77
N VAL A 18 -33.12 1.60 18.07
CA VAL A 18 -34.33 0.90 18.56
C VAL A 18 -34.99 0.35 17.29
N GLY A 19 -35.26 -0.94 17.07
CA GLY A 19 -35.77 -1.98 17.96
C GLY A 19 -37.08 -2.46 17.33
N GLY A 20 -37.11 -3.69 16.82
CA GLY A 20 -38.27 -4.24 16.12
C GLY A 20 -38.20 -5.75 15.95
N MET A 21 -38.52 -6.48 17.02
CA MET A 21 -38.86 -7.89 17.00
C MET A 21 -40.16 -8.10 16.20
N ILE A 22 -40.16 -9.00 15.22
CA ILE A 22 -41.37 -9.73 14.82
C ILE A 22 -40.98 -11.20 14.59
N LEU A 23 -41.47 -12.06 15.49
CA LEU A 23 -41.54 -13.50 15.29
C LEU A 23 -42.58 -13.78 14.20
N GLY A 24 -42.17 -14.50 13.15
CA GLY A 24 -43.08 -15.05 12.14
C GLY A 24 -42.68 -16.50 11.86
N TRP A 25 -43.41 -17.44 12.44
CA TRP A 25 -43.33 -18.86 12.09
C TRP A 25 -44.06 -19.06 10.76
N MET A 26 -43.36 -19.54 9.73
CA MET A 26 -43.99 -19.99 8.49
C MET A 26 -43.53 -21.39 8.15
N VAL A 27 -44.50 -22.31 8.19
CA VAL A 27 -44.40 -23.72 7.81
C VAL A 27 -44.22 -23.78 6.29
N MET A 28 -43.12 -24.38 5.83
CA MET A 28 -42.88 -24.60 4.40
C MET A 28 -43.22 -26.04 4.05
N GLN A 29 -44.33 -26.23 3.34
CA GLN A 29 -44.74 -27.52 2.77
C GLN A 29 -43.77 -27.90 1.64
N THR A 30 -43.24 -29.12 1.68
CA THR A 30 -42.35 -29.66 0.65
C THR A 30 -43.15 -30.51 -0.33
N THR A 31 -43.58 -29.90 -1.43
CA THR A 31 -44.04 -30.66 -2.61
C THR A 31 -42.91 -30.71 -3.63
N GLY A 32 -42.43 -31.94 -3.87
CA GLY A 32 -41.38 -32.21 -4.85
C GLY A 32 -41.86 -31.93 -6.28
N LEU A 33 -41.00 -31.28 -7.06
CA LEU A 33 -41.15 -31.12 -8.51
C LEU A 33 -40.09 -31.96 -9.24
N PRO A 34 -40.42 -32.47 -10.44
CA PRO A 34 -39.62 -33.46 -11.15
C PRO A 34 -38.34 -32.84 -11.75
N VAL A 35 -37.27 -33.62 -11.69
CA VAL A 35 -35.99 -33.30 -12.34
C VAL A 35 -36.16 -33.43 -13.86
N VAL A 36 -36.34 -32.29 -14.54
CA VAL A 36 -36.22 -32.21 -16.00
C VAL A 36 -34.74 -32.15 -16.34
N LYS A 37 -34.23 -33.22 -16.94
CA LYS A 37 -32.85 -33.33 -17.43
C LYS A 37 -32.75 -32.61 -18.78
N LEU A 38 -32.53 -31.30 -18.75
CA LEU A 38 -32.13 -30.55 -19.95
C LEU A 38 -30.63 -30.75 -20.18
N ALA A 39 -30.31 -31.51 -21.23
CA ALA A 39 -28.99 -31.48 -21.84
C ALA A 39 -28.82 -30.13 -22.54
N LEU A 40 -27.81 -29.36 -22.14
CA LEU A 40 -27.36 -28.16 -22.83
C LEU A 40 -25.93 -28.40 -23.38
N PRO A 41 -25.66 -27.97 -24.63
CA PRO A 41 -24.39 -28.18 -25.29
C PRO A 41 -23.25 -27.42 -24.59
N SER A 42 -22.11 -28.11 -24.47
CA SER A 42 -20.84 -27.59 -23.98
C SER A 42 -20.21 -26.66 -25.02
N GLU A 43 -20.57 -25.38 -24.99
CA GLU A 43 -19.71 -24.34 -25.54
C GLU A 43 -18.77 -23.86 -24.43
N ALA A 44 -17.54 -24.36 -24.48
CA ALA A 44 -16.44 -23.85 -23.70
C ALA A 44 -16.09 -22.44 -24.19
N VAL A 45 -16.73 -21.44 -23.59
CA VAL A 45 -16.19 -20.07 -23.58
C VAL A 45 -14.92 -20.10 -22.75
N ALA A 46 -13.78 -20.17 -23.45
CA ALA A 46 -12.49 -19.84 -22.88
C ALA A 46 -12.58 -18.38 -22.40
N ALA A 47 -12.78 -18.21 -21.09
CA ALA A 47 -12.61 -16.93 -20.43
C ALA A 47 -11.13 -16.55 -20.57
N GLU A 48 -10.85 -15.70 -21.53
CA GLU A 48 -9.60 -14.99 -21.64
C GLU A 48 -9.45 -14.13 -20.38
N ALA A 49 -8.59 -14.58 -19.46
CA ALA A 49 -8.22 -13.82 -18.29
C ALA A 49 -7.67 -12.46 -18.74
N PRO A 50 -8.02 -11.33 -18.09
CA PRO A 50 -7.43 -10.06 -18.47
C PRO A 50 -5.93 -10.15 -18.22
N ALA A 51 -5.16 -10.16 -19.30
CA ALA A 51 -3.72 -9.97 -19.25
C ALA A 51 -3.46 -8.61 -18.60
N THR A 52 -2.77 -8.64 -17.45
CA THR A 52 -2.24 -7.43 -16.83
C THR A 52 -1.28 -6.77 -17.83
N PRO A 53 -1.50 -5.51 -18.25
CA PRO A 53 -0.49 -4.82 -19.01
C PRO A 53 0.64 -4.46 -18.05
N SER A 54 1.60 -5.37 -17.90
CA SER A 54 2.92 -5.07 -17.34
C SER A 54 3.72 -4.30 -18.38
N THR A 55 3.22 -3.11 -18.73
CA THR A 55 4.04 -2.12 -19.41
C THR A 55 4.83 -1.46 -18.29
N ILE A 56 6.10 -1.82 -18.13
CA ILE A 56 6.99 -1.08 -17.23
C ILE A 56 6.92 0.36 -17.73
N ALA A 57 6.25 1.22 -16.95
CA ALA A 57 6.09 2.62 -17.30
C ALA A 57 7.50 3.21 -17.45
N SER A 58 7.81 3.71 -18.65
CA SER A 58 9.12 4.31 -18.94
C SER A 58 9.36 5.61 -18.17
N ALA A 59 8.31 6.16 -17.57
CA ALA A 59 8.35 7.34 -16.73
C ALA A 59 7.51 7.13 -15.46
N LEU A 60 7.98 7.72 -14.36
CA LEU A 60 7.26 7.74 -13.10
C LEU A 60 5.98 8.59 -13.24
N SER A 61 4.91 8.21 -12.56
CA SER A 61 3.65 8.95 -12.59
C SER A 61 3.86 10.41 -12.15
N PRO A 62 3.27 11.41 -12.83
CA PRO A 62 3.46 12.83 -12.49
C PRO A 62 2.80 13.23 -11.16
N ILE A 63 2.01 12.35 -10.54
CA ILE A 63 1.30 12.68 -9.29
C ILE A 63 2.24 12.89 -8.10
N PHE A 64 3.42 12.27 -8.08
CA PHE A 64 4.32 12.33 -6.91
C PHE A 64 4.89 13.73 -6.73
N THR A 65 5.19 14.09 -5.48
CA THR A 65 5.67 15.44 -5.16
C THR A 65 7.03 15.72 -5.80
N PRO A 66 7.41 17.00 -6.01
CA PRO A 66 8.70 17.35 -6.61
C PRO A 66 9.91 16.70 -5.92
N GLU A 67 9.84 16.51 -4.60
CA GLU A 67 10.90 15.89 -3.79
C GLU A 67 11.07 14.39 -4.03
N VAL A 68 10.03 13.71 -4.54
CA VAL A 68 10.10 12.33 -5.02
C VAL A 68 10.47 12.31 -6.51
N GLN A 69 9.93 13.23 -7.32
CA GLN A 69 10.23 13.32 -8.75
C GLN A 69 11.72 13.53 -9.05
N ARG A 70 12.46 14.21 -8.15
CA ARG A 70 13.93 14.35 -8.25
C ARG A 70 14.68 13.02 -8.29
N TRP A 71 14.06 11.95 -7.78
CA TRP A 71 14.59 10.59 -7.76
C TRP A 71 14.02 9.70 -8.87
N SER A 72 13.24 10.24 -9.81
CA SER A 72 12.49 9.45 -10.81
C SER A 72 13.37 8.45 -11.56
N GLN A 73 14.52 8.88 -12.09
CA GLN A 73 15.46 8.01 -12.78
C GLN A 73 16.00 6.92 -11.83
N GLN A 74 16.44 7.29 -10.64
CA GLN A 74 16.99 6.36 -9.66
C GLN A 74 15.95 5.37 -9.16
N ILE A 75 14.70 5.78 -8.97
CA ILE A 75 13.60 4.88 -8.59
C ILE A 75 13.39 3.81 -9.66
N ILE A 76 13.41 4.18 -10.93
CA ILE A 76 13.30 3.23 -12.06
C ILE A 76 14.49 2.25 -12.02
N GLU A 77 15.70 2.76 -11.87
CA GLU A 77 16.94 1.96 -11.82
C GLU A 77 16.98 1.03 -10.61
N TRP A 78 16.60 1.50 -9.42
CA TRP A 78 16.58 0.72 -8.18
C TRP A 78 15.49 -0.34 -8.17
N ALA A 79 14.33 -0.08 -8.79
CA ALA A 79 13.21 -1.02 -8.85
C ALA A 79 13.45 -2.17 -9.83
N ALA A 80 14.19 -1.94 -10.92
CA ALA A 80 14.37 -2.89 -12.01
C ALA A 80 14.97 -4.26 -11.57
N PRO A 81 16.05 -4.34 -10.76
CA PRO A 81 16.61 -5.62 -10.31
C PRO A 81 15.63 -6.50 -9.52
N PHE A 82 14.62 -5.88 -8.90
CA PHE A 82 13.60 -6.54 -8.09
C PHE A 82 12.29 -6.79 -8.86
N GLN A 83 12.22 -6.40 -10.13
CA GLN A 83 11.01 -6.47 -10.96
C GLN A 83 9.81 -5.76 -10.31
N LEU A 84 10.06 -4.68 -9.58
CA LEU A 84 9.03 -3.86 -8.95
C LEU A 84 8.55 -2.78 -9.93
N ASP A 85 7.26 -2.45 -9.86
CA ASP A 85 6.74 -1.24 -10.51
C ASP A 85 7.42 0.00 -9.88
N PRO A 86 8.07 0.88 -10.67
CA PRO A 86 8.64 2.12 -10.15
C PRO A 86 7.64 2.99 -9.38
N ASN A 87 6.36 3.00 -9.75
CA ASN A 87 5.32 3.73 -9.03
C ASN A 87 5.04 3.13 -7.65
N LEU A 88 5.21 1.82 -7.47
CA LEU A 88 5.10 1.18 -6.16
C LEU A 88 6.27 1.62 -5.25
N ALA A 89 7.49 1.62 -5.78
CA ALA A 89 8.67 2.11 -5.07
C ALA A 89 8.54 3.61 -4.70
N ALA A 90 8.08 4.45 -5.64
CA ALA A 90 7.83 5.86 -5.38
C ALA A 90 6.74 6.09 -4.34
N THR A 91 5.68 5.27 -4.32
CA THR A 91 4.64 5.34 -3.30
C THR A 91 5.19 5.11 -1.90
N VAL A 92 6.08 4.13 -1.74
CA VAL A 92 6.77 3.89 -0.46
C VAL A 92 7.65 5.09 -0.09
N MET A 93 8.51 5.55 -1.01
CA MET A 93 9.38 6.70 -0.75
C MET A 93 8.60 7.97 -0.36
N GLN A 94 7.48 8.23 -1.05
CA GLN A 94 6.59 9.36 -0.79
C GLN A 94 6.12 9.39 0.66
N ILE A 95 5.68 8.24 1.18
CA ILE A 95 5.13 8.12 2.53
C ILE A 95 6.23 8.08 3.59
N GLU A 96 7.34 7.39 3.31
CA GLU A 96 8.39 7.11 4.30
C GLU A 96 9.30 8.33 4.55
N SER A 97 9.70 9.04 3.49
CA SER A 97 10.66 10.15 3.62
C SER A 97 10.32 11.38 2.79
N CYS A 98 9.32 11.27 1.91
CA CYS A 98 9.09 12.22 0.82
C CYS A 98 10.38 12.54 0.03
N GLY A 99 11.25 11.54 -0.14
CA GLY A 99 12.52 11.68 -0.86
C GLY A 99 13.67 12.26 -0.04
N TRP A 100 13.57 12.37 1.29
CA TRP A 100 14.68 12.83 2.14
C TRP A 100 15.68 11.70 2.47
N ALA A 101 16.87 11.72 1.86
CA ALA A 101 17.89 10.68 2.07
C ALA A 101 18.50 10.66 3.50
N GLY A 102 18.48 11.78 4.22
CA GLY A 102 18.94 11.88 5.61
C GLY A 102 17.86 11.62 6.66
N ALA A 103 16.68 11.12 6.26
CA ALA A 103 15.55 10.92 7.17
C ALA A 103 15.86 9.88 8.25
N VAL A 104 15.59 10.22 9.51
CA VAL A 104 15.72 9.29 10.64
C VAL A 104 14.45 9.31 11.49
N SER A 105 13.77 8.17 11.62
CA SER A 105 12.61 8.07 12.49
C SER A 105 13.00 7.98 13.97
N ARG A 106 12.02 8.23 14.86
CA ARG A 106 12.20 8.02 16.31
C ARG A 106 12.54 6.57 16.68
N SER A 107 12.12 5.61 15.85
CA SER A 107 12.43 4.19 16.04
C SER A 107 13.78 3.80 15.43
N GLY A 108 14.47 4.74 14.76
CA GLY A 108 15.78 4.54 14.15
C GLY A 108 15.76 4.11 12.69
N ALA A 109 14.59 4.09 12.04
CA ALA A 109 14.48 3.84 10.60
C ALA A 109 15.24 4.91 9.80
N GLN A 110 15.91 4.52 8.70
CA GLN A 110 16.88 5.36 7.99
C GLN A 110 16.50 5.59 6.53
N GLY A 111 16.79 6.79 6.03
CA GLY A 111 16.87 7.12 4.62
C GLY A 111 15.57 7.15 3.84
N LEU A 112 15.71 7.12 2.51
CA LEU A 112 14.63 7.27 1.52
C LEU A 112 13.44 6.33 1.75
N PHE A 113 13.74 5.09 2.15
CA PHE A 113 12.78 4.00 2.31
C PHE A 113 12.54 3.63 3.78
N GLN A 114 13.07 4.41 4.73
CA GLN A 114 12.94 4.20 6.18
C GLN A 114 13.20 2.74 6.59
N VAL A 115 14.33 2.22 6.15
CA VAL A 115 14.75 0.86 6.46
C VAL A 115 15.25 0.80 7.90
N MET A 116 14.82 -0.20 8.67
CA MET A 116 15.29 -0.39 10.04
C MET A 116 16.75 -0.88 10.07
N PRO A 117 17.57 -0.45 11.05
CA PRO A 117 19.00 -0.79 11.10
C PRO A 117 19.33 -2.28 11.02
N PHE A 118 18.47 -3.14 11.57
CA PHE A 118 18.68 -4.60 11.56
C PHE A 118 18.49 -5.26 10.18
N HIS A 119 18.09 -4.51 9.15
CA HIS A 119 18.07 -4.96 7.76
C HIS A 119 19.36 -4.63 6.98
N PHE A 120 20.30 -3.94 7.62
CA PHE A 120 21.61 -3.64 7.05
C PHE A 120 22.68 -4.59 7.61
N GLU A 121 23.70 -4.81 6.80
CA GLU A 121 24.95 -5.44 7.21
C GLU A 121 25.82 -4.47 8.01
N ALA A 122 26.72 -5.02 8.82
CA ALA A 122 27.62 -4.21 9.63
C ALA A 122 28.51 -3.32 8.73
N GLY A 123 28.48 -2.01 8.97
CA GLY A 123 29.28 -1.03 8.23
C GLY A 123 28.62 -0.47 6.97
N GLU A 124 27.41 -0.91 6.61
CA GLU A 124 26.68 -0.29 5.50
C GLU A 124 26.31 1.17 5.80
N ALA A 125 26.45 2.02 4.79
CA ALA A 125 26.02 3.41 4.85
C ALA A 125 24.49 3.50 4.72
N MET A 126 23.77 3.37 5.84
CA MET A 126 22.30 3.24 5.84
C MET A 126 21.52 4.40 5.18
N GLN A 127 22.11 5.60 5.12
CA GLN A 127 21.52 6.80 4.51
C GLN A 127 22.07 7.08 3.09
N ASP A 128 23.04 6.29 2.61
CA ASP A 128 23.42 6.34 1.21
C ASP A 128 22.20 5.93 0.35
N PRO A 129 21.76 6.76 -0.61
CA PRO A 129 20.56 6.49 -1.39
C PRO A 129 20.53 5.12 -2.06
N HIS A 130 21.64 4.68 -2.64
CA HIS A 130 21.70 3.40 -3.35
C HIS A 130 21.59 2.22 -2.37
N THR A 131 22.33 2.26 -1.28
CA THR A 131 22.32 1.22 -0.25
C THR A 131 20.94 1.13 0.42
N ASN A 132 20.35 2.28 0.77
CA ASN A 132 19.03 2.34 1.37
C ASN A 132 17.94 1.80 0.44
N ALA A 133 17.96 2.18 -0.83
CA ALA A 133 17.04 1.70 -1.84
C ALA A 133 17.18 0.19 -2.06
N GLN A 134 18.41 -0.33 -2.14
CA GLN A 134 18.65 -1.76 -2.30
C GLN A 134 18.02 -2.56 -1.14
N ARG A 135 18.20 -2.14 0.12
CA ARG A 135 17.63 -2.83 1.28
C ARG A 135 16.11 -2.68 1.36
N GLY A 136 15.59 -1.48 1.13
CA GLY A 136 14.15 -1.20 1.17
C GLY A 136 13.39 -1.96 0.08
N LEU A 137 13.86 -1.90 -1.16
CA LEU A 137 13.20 -2.57 -2.28
C LEU A 137 13.35 -4.09 -2.23
N ALA A 138 14.46 -4.62 -1.70
CA ALA A 138 14.56 -6.05 -1.40
C ALA A 138 13.51 -6.49 -0.37
N TYR A 139 13.27 -5.70 0.68
CA TYR A 139 12.24 -5.97 1.67
C TYR A 139 10.84 -5.95 1.03
N LEU A 140 10.54 -4.92 0.23
CA LEU A 140 9.28 -4.79 -0.48
C LEU A 140 9.01 -5.95 -1.45
N ALA A 141 10.01 -6.35 -2.23
CA ALA A 141 9.90 -7.47 -3.17
C ALA A 141 9.64 -8.80 -2.46
N LEU A 142 10.31 -9.05 -1.33
CA LEU A 142 10.04 -10.22 -0.49
C LEU A 142 8.60 -10.18 0.05
N GLY A 143 8.12 -9.01 0.47
CA GLY A 143 6.74 -8.79 0.91
C GLY A 143 5.74 -9.12 -0.19
N LEU A 144 5.98 -8.64 -1.42
CA LEU A 144 5.13 -8.90 -2.58
C LEU A 144 5.08 -10.39 -2.94
N SER A 145 6.22 -11.07 -2.89
CA SER A 145 6.29 -12.53 -3.06
C SER A 145 5.47 -13.28 -2.00
N LYS A 146 5.63 -12.92 -0.72
CA LYS A 146 4.85 -13.51 0.39
C LYS A 146 3.35 -13.24 0.27
N ALA A 147 2.99 -12.07 -0.25
CA ALA A 147 1.62 -11.66 -0.53
C ALA A 147 1.04 -12.25 -1.81
N LYS A 148 1.81 -13.08 -2.55
CA LYS A 148 1.39 -13.68 -3.83
C LYS A 148 0.98 -12.63 -4.87
N GLY A 149 1.69 -11.51 -4.89
CA GLY A 149 1.41 -10.38 -5.80
C GLY A 149 0.34 -9.41 -5.30
N ASP A 150 -0.30 -9.63 -4.15
CA ASP A 150 -1.21 -8.65 -3.56
C ASP A 150 -0.42 -7.45 -3.04
N VAL A 151 -0.48 -6.35 -3.79
CA VAL A 151 0.22 -5.11 -3.47
C VAL A 151 -0.26 -4.50 -2.16
N GLY A 152 -1.55 -4.61 -1.83
CA GLY A 152 -2.09 -4.10 -0.57
C GLY A 152 -1.48 -4.82 0.63
N LEU A 153 -1.53 -6.15 0.62
CA LEU A 153 -0.91 -6.95 1.68
C LEU A 153 0.61 -6.71 1.76
N ALA A 154 1.29 -6.55 0.63
CA ALA A 154 2.71 -6.22 0.60
C ALA A 154 3.01 -4.87 1.27
N LEU A 155 2.22 -3.83 0.99
CA LEU A 155 2.35 -2.50 1.60
C LEU A 155 2.05 -2.53 3.11
N ALA A 156 1.05 -3.30 3.54
CA ALA A 156 0.80 -3.53 4.96
C ALA A 156 1.97 -4.27 5.63
N GLY A 157 2.55 -5.25 4.93
CA GLY A 157 3.74 -5.97 5.36
C GLY A 157 5.00 -5.10 5.39
N TYR A 158 5.11 -4.10 4.51
CA TYR A 158 6.24 -3.16 4.49
C TYR A 158 6.29 -2.35 5.78
N ASN A 159 5.17 -1.73 6.16
CA ASN A 159 5.08 -0.90 7.36
C ASN A 159 4.98 -1.70 8.66
N GLY A 160 4.11 -2.72 8.69
CA GLY A 160 3.80 -3.48 9.91
C GLY A 160 4.67 -4.72 10.11
N GLY A 161 5.57 -5.01 9.17
CA GLY A 161 6.33 -6.24 9.10
C GLY A 161 5.60 -7.37 8.35
N HIS A 162 6.35 -8.22 7.64
CA HIS A 162 5.79 -9.30 6.82
C HIS A 162 4.87 -10.29 7.57
N GLY A 163 4.91 -10.35 8.91
CA GLY A 163 3.96 -11.12 9.71
C GLY A 163 2.51 -10.63 9.62
N GLN A 164 2.28 -9.43 9.09
CA GLN A 164 0.95 -8.85 8.89
C GLN A 164 0.23 -9.43 7.66
N ILE A 165 0.97 -9.95 6.66
CA ILE A 165 0.42 -10.41 5.38
C ILE A 165 -0.63 -11.51 5.55
N THR A 166 -0.46 -12.38 6.55
CA THR A 166 -1.40 -13.50 6.81
C THR A 166 -2.49 -13.15 7.81
N ARG A 167 -2.53 -11.91 8.32
CA ARG A 167 -3.50 -11.45 9.31
C ARG A 167 -4.65 -10.72 8.63
N ALA A 168 -5.85 -10.85 9.18
CA ALA A 168 -6.99 -10.05 8.76
C ALA A 168 -6.73 -8.55 9.03
N PHE A 169 -7.31 -7.68 8.21
CA PHE A 169 -7.20 -6.23 8.32
C PHE A 169 -7.50 -5.71 9.74
N SER A 170 -8.55 -6.24 10.39
CA SER A 170 -8.94 -5.85 11.75
C SER A 170 -7.90 -6.21 12.84
N ALA A 171 -7.00 -7.14 12.56
CA ALA A 171 -5.91 -7.53 13.47
C ALA A 171 -4.61 -6.72 13.23
N TRP A 172 -4.57 -5.85 12.21
CA TRP A 172 -3.42 -4.98 11.99
C TRP A 172 -3.39 -3.84 13.00
N PRO A 173 -2.19 -3.39 13.45
CA PRO A 173 -2.06 -2.13 14.17
C PRO A 173 -2.71 -0.99 13.38
N GLN A 174 -3.27 -0.01 14.09
CA GLN A 174 -3.92 1.15 13.44
C GLN A 174 -2.97 1.89 12.49
N GLU A 175 -1.68 1.95 12.82
CA GLU A 175 -0.66 2.53 11.94
C GLU A 175 -0.58 1.80 10.60
N THR A 176 -0.53 0.46 10.62
CA THR A 176 -0.48 -0.37 9.41
C THR A 176 -1.76 -0.26 8.59
N GLN A 177 -2.93 -0.20 9.22
CA GLN A 177 -4.20 0.03 8.50
C GLN A 177 -4.18 1.38 7.77
N ARG A 178 -3.66 2.42 8.44
CA ARG A 178 -3.58 3.78 7.89
C ARG A 178 -2.52 3.88 6.80
N TYR A 179 -1.37 3.23 6.97
CA TYR A 179 -0.33 3.11 5.94
C TYR A 179 -0.88 2.41 4.70
N TRP A 180 -1.54 1.26 4.88
CA TRP A 180 -2.21 0.54 3.80
C TRP A 180 -3.20 1.43 3.05
N TYR A 181 -4.04 2.18 3.77
CA TYR A 181 -5.02 3.10 3.18
C TYR A 181 -4.36 4.19 2.31
N TRP A 182 -3.29 4.83 2.80
CA TRP A 182 -2.58 5.84 2.01
C TRP A 182 -1.87 5.22 0.81
N ALA A 183 -1.07 4.19 1.05
CA ALA A 183 -0.20 3.61 0.04
C ALA A 183 -0.99 2.96 -1.10
N THR A 184 -2.04 2.19 -0.80
CA THR A 184 -2.85 1.54 -1.86
C THR A 184 -3.57 2.56 -2.73
N GLY A 185 -4.11 3.64 -2.16
CA GLY A 185 -4.79 4.66 -2.95
C GLY A 185 -3.82 5.54 -3.76
N ILE A 186 -2.66 5.94 -3.21
CA ILE A 186 -1.62 6.67 -3.96
C ILE A 186 -1.13 5.81 -5.12
N TYR A 187 -0.84 4.53 -4.87
CA TYR A 187 -0.38 3.62 -5.92
C TYR A 187 -1.44 3.40 -7.00
N ALA A 188 -2.71 3.20 -6.62
CA ALA A 188 -3.82 3.06 -7.56
C ALA A 188 -3.97 4.30 -8.44
N ASP A 189 -3.88 5.51 -7.86
CA ASP A 189 -3.90 6.76 -8.62
C ASP A 189 -2.71 6.82 -9.59
N ALA A 190 -1.50 6.47 -9.12
CA ALA A 190 -0.27 6.52 -9.91
C ALA A 190 -0.35 5.65 -11.18
N VAL A 191 -0.84 4.42 -11.06
CA VAL A 191 -0.90 3.46 -12.17
C VAL A 191 -2.12 3.66 -13.09
N SER A 192 -3.10 4.46 -12.67
CA SER A 192 -4.29 4.79 -13.47
C SER A 192 -4.05 5.88 -14.53
N GLY A 193 -2.84 6.46 -14.58
CA GLY A 193 -2.49 7.52 -15.54
C GLY A 193 -3.06 8.90 -15.20
N GLN A 194 -3.56 9.08 -13.98
CA GLN A 194 -4.01 10.39 -13.50
C GLN A 194 -2.83 11.38 -13.39
N THR A 195 -3.13 12.67 -13.55
CA THR A 195 -2.16 13.77 -13.33
C THR A 195 -2.28 14.41 -11.95
N SER A 196 -3.24 13.97 -11.15
CA SER A 196 -3.47 14.35 -9.77
C SER A 196 -3.85 13.12 -8.95
N SER A 197 -3.64 13.13 -7.64
CA SER A 197 -4.07 12.05 -6.75
C SER A 197 -4.83 12.61 -5.56
N PRO A 198 -6.16 12.38 -5.49
CA PRO A 198 -6.95 12.73 -4.31
C PRO A 198 -6.38 12.09 -3.04
N ARG A 199 -5.84 10.87 -3.15
CA ARG A 199 -5.25 10.18 -2.00
C ARG A 199 -3.96 10.82 -1.53
N LEU A 200 -3.08 11.23 -2.44
CA LEU A 200 -1.85 11.93 -2.09
C LEU A 200 -2.16 13.28 -1.45
N GLU A 201 -3.10 14.05 -2.00
CA GLU A 201 -3.51 15.33 -1.42
C GLU A 201 -4.06 15.16 0.01
N GLU A 202 -4.86 14.13 0.24
CA GLU A 202 -5.38 13.80 1.56
C GLU A 202 -4.25 13.45 2.53
N TRP A 203 -3.29 12.63 2.11
CA TRP A 203 -2.10 12.31 2.91
C TRP A 203 -1.24 13.55 3.22
N LEU A 204 -1.04 14.45 2.24
CA LEU A 204 -0.31 15.70 2.42
C LEU A 204 -0.99 16.57 3.49
N ARG A 205 -2.32 16.74 3.40
CA ARG A 205 -3.13 17.47 4.41
C ARG A 205 -3.10 16.80 5.79
N ALA A 206 -2.98 15.48 5.83
CA ALA A 206 -2.88 14.71 7.06
C ALA A 206 -1.49 14.77 7.73
N GLY A 207 -0.55 15.53 7.18
CA GLY A 207 0.78 15.72 7.76
C GLY A 207 1.95 15.52 6.81
N GLY A 208 1.72 14.84 5.67
CA GLY A 208 2.73 14.56 4.68
C GLY A 208 3.43 15.82 4.14
N ALA A 209 2.72 16.95 4.08
CA ALA A 209 3.30 18.22 3.65
C ALA A 209 4.50 18.66 4.51
N SER A 210 4.47 18.40 5.82
CA SER A 210 5.61 18.71 6.72
C SER A 210 6.81 17.81 6.45
N LEU A 211 6.56 16.54 6.06
CA LEU A 211 7.62 15.62 5.66
C LEU A 211 8.27 16.07 4.35
N CYS A 212 7.47 16.44 3.34
CA CYS A 212 7.97 16.94 2.07
C CYS A 212 8.71 18.28 2.21
N ALA A 213 8.23 19.18 3.06
CA ALA A 213 8.94 20.42 3.37
C ALA A 213 10.32 20.17 4.03
N GLN A 214 10.50 19.07 4.75
CA GLN A 214 11.83 18.67 5.25
C GLN A 214 12.72 18.18 4.11
N ALA A 215 12.18 17.35 3.20
CA ALA A 215 12.90 16.84 2.05
C ALA A 215 13.34 17.94 1.06
N ALA A 216 12.53 18.99 0.89
CA ALA A 216 12.79 20.13 0.01
C ALA A 216 13.94 21.05 0.49
N ARG A 217 14.35 20.95 1.75
CA ARG A 217 15.44 21.77 2.33
C ARG A 217 16.82 21.13 2.18
N GLN A 218 16.91 20.02 1.44
CA GLN A 218 18.09 19.15 1.32
C GLN A 218 18.60 19.14 -0.12
#